data_AF-A0A1M3EPV1-F1
#
_entry.id   AF-A0A1M3EPV1-F1
#
_cell.length_a   1.000
_cell.length_b   1.000
_cell.length_c   1.000
_cell.angle_alpha   90.00
_cell.angle_beta   90.00
_cell.angle_gamma   90.00
#
_symmetry.space_group_name_H-M   'P 1'
#
loop_
_entity.id
_entity.type
_entity.pdbx_description
1 polymer ?
#
loop_
_entity_poly.entity_id
_entity_poly.type
_entity_poly.pdbx_seq_one_letter_code
_entity_poly.pdbx_strand_id
1 'polypeptide(L)'
;MRPRTLLKRADLALVHPTVLAEAEHRAASLQLRVADAITSFAGSMWFVYLHILLFAVWMSWFEQSPWPTLTLIVSLEAIFLSTFVMIGQNRQAAFQRAKADHDYQEQESLLKENTELTRLIHALSEEIHARVLAEVQAGLAAKPGPAEPPH
;
A
#
# COMPACT_ATOMS: atom_id res chain seq x y z
N MET A 1 58.85 -24.93 -4.31
CA MET A 1 57.84 -23.95 -3.87
C MET A 1 56.67 -23.99 -4.85
N ARG A 2 55.47 -24.43 -4.44
CA ARG A 2 54.34 -24.75 -5.33
C ARG A 2 53.27 -23.62 -5.32
N PRO A 3 52.88 -23.08 -6.48
CA PRO A 3 51.93 -21.96 -6.62
C PRO A 3 50.48 -22.45 -6.74
N ARG A 4 49.92 -23.04 -5.68
CA ARG A 4 48.50 -23.50 -5.70
C ARG A 4 47.62 -22.86 -4.63
N THR A 5 48.17 -21.98 -3.79
CA THR A 5 47.46 -21.37 -2.66
C THR A 5 46.90 -19.97 -2.94
N LEU A 6 47.14 -19.39 -4.12
CA LEU A 6 46.71 -18.02 -4.44
C LEU A 6 45.33 -17.91 -5.10
N LEU A 7 44.74 -19.01 -5.58
CA LEU A 7 43.44 -18.97 -6.29
C LEU A 7 42.21 -19.18 -5.40
N LYS A 8 42.38 -19.50 -4.11
CA LYS A 8 41.23 -19.66 -3.19
C LYS A 8 40.72 -18.35 -2.57
N ARG A 9 41.45 -17.24 -2.75
CA ARG A 9 41.09 -15.92 -2.20
C ARG A 9 40.63 -14.90 -3.25
N ALA A 10 40.88 -15.15 -4.54
CA ALA A 10 40.52 -14.22 -5.61
C ALA A 10 39.05 -14.34 -6.08
N ASP A 11 38.45 -15.53 -5.98
CA ASP A 11 37.06 -15.75 -6.43
C ASP A 11 35.99 -15.32 -5.41
N LEU A 12 36.32 -15.29 -4.12
CA LEU A 12 35.37 -14.90 -3.06
C LEU A 12 35.11 -13.39 -2.99
N ALA A 13 36.05 -12.57 -3.49
CA ALA A 13 35.90 -11.12 -3.58
C ALA A 13 35.14 -10.68 -4.86
N LEU A 14 34.91 -11.61 -5.79
CA LEU A 14 34.22 -11.38 -7.07
C LEU A 14 32.72 -11.69 -7.00
N VAL A 15 32.24 -12.30 -5.90
CA VAL A 15 30.82 -12.30 -5.56
C VAL A 15 30.50 -10.92 -4.98
N HIS A 16 30.32 -9.96 -5.89
CA HIS A 16 29.99 -8.58 -5.58
C HIS A 16 28.78 -8.54 -4.63
N PRO A 17 28.79 -7.71 -3.57
CA PRO A 17 27.73 -7.68 -2.55
C PRO A 17 26.34 -7.42 -3.15
N THR A 18 26.28 -6.81 -4.34
CA THR A 18 25.03 -6.64 -5.08
C THR A 18 24.44 -7.95 -5.59
N VAL A 19 25.24 -8.96 -5.94
CA VAL A 19 24.73 -10.28 -6.37
C VAL A 19 24.12 -11.04 -5.19
N LEU A 20 24.70 -10.90 -4.00
CA LEU A 20 24.12 -11.44 -2.77
C LEU A 20 22.84 -10.69 -2.39
N ALA A 21 22.84 -9.35 -2.46
CA ALA A 21 21.64 -8.55 -2.21
C ALA A 21 20.53 -8.82 -3.23
N GLU A 22 20.87 -9.01 -4.51
CA GLU A 22 19.93 -9.37 -5.58
C GLU A 22 19.38 -10.79 -5.38
N ALA A 23 20.23 -11.74 -4.96
CA ALA A 23 19.80 -13.10 -4.63
C ALA A 23 18.90 -13.12 -3.38
N GLU A 24 19.20 -12.31 -2.36
CA GLU A 24 18.35 -12.12 -1.18
C GLU A 24 17.03 -11.45 -1.55
N HIS A 25 17.02 -10.42 -2.39
CA HIS A 25 15.79 -9.80 -2.89
C HIS A 25 14.95 -10.76 -3.74
N ARG A 26 15.58 -11.58 -4.58
CA ARG A 26 14.88 -12.63 -5.35
C ARG A 26 14.36 -13.74 -4.44
N ALA A 27 15.14 -14.19 -3.46
CA ALA A 27 14.70 -15.18 -2.48
C ALA A 27 13.54 -14.64 -1.64
N ALA A 28 13.63 -13.39 -1.16
CA ALA A 28 12.59 -12.72 -0.41
C ALA A 28 11.32 -12.56 -1.25
N SER A 29 11.42 -12.15 -2.53
CA SER A 29 10.24 -12.05 -3.41
C SER A 29 9.61 -13.40 -3.71
N LEU A 30 10.39 -14.46 -3.91
CA LEU A 30 9.87 -15.83 -4.09
C LEU A 30 9.22 -16.34 -2.81
N GLN A 31 9.86 -16.15 -1.65
CA GLN A 31 9.29 -16.47 -0.35
C GLN A 31 8.01 -15.71 -0.08
N LEU A 32 7.95 -14.41 -0.40
CA LEU A 32 6.77 -13.58 -0.22
C LEU A 32 5.63 -14.07 -1.11
N ARG A 33 5.91 -14.41 -2.38
CA ARG A 33 4.90 -14.98 -3.29
C ARG A 33 4.40 -16.34 -2.83
N VAL A 34 5.29 -17.19 -2.31
CA VAL A 34 4.90 -18.49 -1.74
C VAL A 34 4.11 -18.30 -0.44
N ALA A 35 4.51 -17.38 0.42
CA ALA A 35 3.80 -17.03 1.65
C ALA A 35 2.41 -16.45 1.36
N ASP A 36 2.29 -15.59 0.34
CA ASP A 36 1.02 -15.06 -0.14
C ASP A 36 0.16 -16.18 -0.76
N ALA A 37 0.77 -17.10 -1.52
CA ALA A 37 0.06 -18.26 -2.06
C ALA A 37 -0.47 -19.16 -0.93
N ILE A 38 0.35 -19.46 0.08
CA ILE A 38 -0.05 -20.25 1.25
C ILE A 38 -1.12 -19.52 2.06
N THR A 39 -0.96 -18.21 2.28
CA THR A 39 -1.94 -17.38 3.01
C THR A 39 -3.27 -17.32 2.25
N SER A 40 -3.25 -17.16 0.93
CA SER A 40 -4.46 -17.16 0.10
C SER A 40 -5.11 -18.54 0.04
N PHE A 41 -4.31 -19.60 0.05
CA PHE A 41 -4.76 -20.98 0.06
C PHE A 41 -5.38 -21.35 1.42
N ALA A 42 -4.71 -21.00 2.52
CA ALA A 42 -5.24 -21.13 3.87
C ALA A 42 -6.52 -20.30 4.01
N GLY A 43 -6.51 -19.06 3.54
CA GLY A 43 -7.66 -18.17 3.48
C GLY A 43 -8.72 -18.51 2.41
N SER A 44 -8.82 -19.75 1.94
CA SER A 44 -9.79 -20.16 0.91
C SER A 44 -10.68 -21.30 1.39
N MET A 45 -11.93 -21.35 0.92
CA MET A 45 -12.86 -22.46 1.17
C MET A 45 -12.30 -23.82 0.72
N TRP A 46 -11.36 -23.85 -0.22
CA TRP A 46 -10.74 -25.09 -0.70
C TRP A 46 -9.93 -25.84 0.38
N PHE A 47 -9.26 -25.11 1.29
CA PHE A 47 -8.47 -25.71 2.38
C PHE A 47 -9.35 -26.52 3.34
N VAL A 48 -10.57 -26.03 3.60
CA VAL A 48 -11.58 -26.70 4.42
C VAL A 48 -11.97 -28.04 3.81
N TYR A 49 -12.27 -28.08 2.51
CA TYR A 49 -12.64 -29.32 1.83
C TYR A 49 -11.50 -30.34 1.81
N LEU A 50 -10.27 -29.89 1.58
CA LEU A 50 -9.09 -30.75 1.58
C LEU A 50 -8.86 -31.35 2.98
N HIS A 51 -9.04 -30.56 4.04
CA HIS A 51 -8.98 -31.06 5.42
C HIS A 51 -10.05 -32.11 5.72
N ILE A 52 -11.31 -31.85 5.34
CA ILE A 52 -12.41 -32.81 5.53
C ILE A 52 -12.11 -34.12 4.80
N LEU A 53 -11.63 -34.05 3.56
CA LEU A 53 -11.33 -35.22 2.74
C LEU A 53 -10.16 -36.04 3.33
N LEU A 54 -9.08 -35.36 3.70
CA LEU A 54 -7.91 -35.98 4.34
C LEU A 54 -8.34 -36.71 5.62
N PHE A 55 -9.19 -36.07 6.44
CA PHE A 55 -9.67 -36.64 7.69
C PHE A 55 -10.59 -37.84 7.46
N ALA A 56 -11.51 -37.77 6.49
CA ALA A 56 -12.38 -38.88 6.14
C ALA A 56 -11.59 -40.11 5.66
N VAL A 57 -10.53 -39.88 4.87
CA VAL A 57 -9.61 -40.94 4.41
C VAL A 57 -8.80 -41.51 5.57
N TRP A 58 -8.24 -40.65 6.43
CA TRP A 58 -7.46 -41.07 7.60
C TRP A 58 -8.31 -41.86 8.59
N MET A 59 -9.50 -41.38 8.95
CA MET A 59 -10.41 -42.03 9.89
C MET A 59 -10.83 -43.42 9.38
N SER A 60 -10.99 -43.58 8.06
CA SER A 60 -11.30 -44.87 7.44
C SER A 60 -10.12 -45.85 7.49
N TRP A 61 -8.88 -45.37 7.61
CA TRP A 61 -7.67 -46.19 7.50
C TRP A 61 -6.96 -46.45 8.85
N PHE A 62 -7.11 -45.58 9.85
CA PHE A 62 -6.17 -45.53 10.98
C PHE A 62 -6.75 -45.65 12.39
N GLU A 63 -8.07 -45.69 12.62
CA GLU A 63 -8.61 -45.61 13.99
C GLU A 63 -9.13 -46.95 14.56
N GLN A 64 -8.43 -47.47 15.59
CA GLN A 64 -8.86 -48.56 16.48
C GLN A 64 -9.02 -48.12 17.97
N SER A 65 -8.82 -46.84 18.35
CA SER A 65 -8.96 -46.41 19.76
C SER A 65 -9.37 -44.93 19.95
N PRO A 66 -10.36 -44.58 20.81
CA PRO A 66 -11.07 -43.30 20.76
C PRO A 66 -10.51 -42.16 21.64
N TRP A 67 -9.35 -42.35 22.29
CA TRP A 67 -8.83 -41.38 23.28
C TRP A 67 -8.00 -40.22 22.68
N PRO A 68 -7.12 -40.44 21.70
CA PRO A 68 -6.40 -39.35 21.02
C PRO A 68 -7.31 -38.45 20.16
N THR A 69 -8.50 -38.93 19.81
CA THR A 69 -9.41 -38.29 18.84
C THR A 69 -9.98 -36.97 19.35
N LEU A 70 -10.20 -36.81 20.66
CA LEU A 70 -10.75 -35.57 21.23
C LEU A 70 -9.77 -34.38 21.19
N THR A 71 -8.52 -34.59 21.60
CA THR A 71 -7.46 -33.57 21.48
C THR A 71 -7.13 -33.24 20.02
N LEU A 72 -7.28 -34.22 19.14
CA LEU A 72 -7.07 -34.06 17.71
C LEU A 72 -8.22 -33.26 17.06
N ILE A 73 -9.47 -33.48 17.48
CA ILE A 73 -10.63 -32.65 17.08
C ILE A 73 -10.50 -31.22 17.60
N VAL A 74 -10.10 -31.00 18.85
CA VAL A 74 -9.95 -29.65 19.42
C VAL A 74 -8.84 -28.85 18.73
N SER A 75 -7.69 -29.49 18.46
CA SER A 75 -6.62 -28.82 17.70
C SER A 75 -7.04 -28.51 16.25
N LEU A 76 -7.85 -29.38 15.64
CA LEU A 76 -8.45 -29.14 14.33
C LEU A 76 -9.45 -27.98 14.35
N GLU A 77 -10.33 -27.92 15.35
CA GLU A 77 -11.28 -26.82 15.53
C GLU A 77 -10.56 -25.47 15.67
N ALA A 78 -9.44 -25.43 16.39
CA ALA A 78 -8.61 -24.24 16.52
C ALA A 78 -7.99 -23.79 15.18
N ILE A 79 -7.49 -24.72 14.36
CA ILE A 79 -6.98 -24.42 13.00
C ILE A 79 -8.10 -23.87 12.11
N PHE A 80 -9.30 -24.46 12.22
CA PHE A 80 -10.48 -24.00 11.49
C PHE A 80 -10.90 -22.59 11.89
N LEU A 81 -11.00 -22.30 13.19
CA LEU A 81 -11.33 -20.97 13.69
C LEU A 81 -10.30 -19.93 13.26
N SER A 82 -9.01 -20.25 13.38
CA SER A 82 -7.92 -19.36 12.93
C SER A 82 -8.01 -19.07 11.43
N THR A 83 -8.29 -20.10 10.63
CA THR A 83 -8.46 -19.97 9.18
C THR A 83 -9.69 -19.14 8.83
N PHE A 84 -10.82 -19.37 9.49
CA PHE A 84 -12.04 -18.60 9.26
C PHE A 84 -11.88 -17.13 9.63
N VAL A 85 -11.18 -16.83 10.73
CA VAL A 85 -10.79 -15.46 11.11
C VAL A 85 -9.91 -14.83 10.04
N MET A 86 -8.89 -15.56 9.56
CA MET A 86 -8.00 -15.08 8.50
C MET A 86 -8.75 -14.82 7.17
N ILE A 87 -9.74 -15.65 6.81
CA ILE A 87 -10.63 -15.41 5.66
C ILE A 87 -11.42 -14.11 5.85
N GLY A 88 -12.01 -13.92 7.03
CA GLY A 88 -12.76 -12.71 7.37
C GLY A 88 -11.89 -11.45 7.28
N GLN A 89 -10.66 -11.54 7.80
CA GLN A 89 -9.66 -10.48 7.71
C GLN A 89 -9.27 -10.20 6.25
N ASN A 90 -9.01 -11.22 5.43
CA ASN A 90 -8.65 -11.05 4.02
C ASN A 90 -9.79 -10.41 3.21
N ARG A 91 -11.05 -10.78 3.48
CA ARG A 91 -12.22 -10.18 2.82
C ARG A 91 -12.43 -8.72 3.24
N GLN A 92 -12.26 -8.40 4.52
CA GLN A 92 -12.29 -7.02 5.00
C GLN A 92 -11.14 -6.20 4.40
N ALA A 93 -9.93 -6.74 4.36
CA ALA A 93 -8.78 -6.07 3.76
C ALA A 93 -9.01 -5.78 2.27
N ALA A 94 -9.60 -6.72 1.51
CA ALA A 94 -9.96 -6.50 0.12
C ALA A 94 -11.03 -5.40 -0.04
N PHE A 95 -12.06 -5.39 0.81
CA PHE A 95 -13.09 -4.35 0.79
C PHE A 95 -12.51 -2.96 1.17
N GLN A 96 -11.66 -2.90 2.18
CA GLN A 96 -11.00 -1.66 2.60
C GLN A 96 -10.05 -1.12 1.52
N ARG A 97 -9.35 -2.00 0.79
CA ARG A 97 -8.54 -1.60 -0.38
C ARG A 97 -9.42 -1.02 -1.49
N ALA A 98 -10.52 -1.70 -1.83
CA ALA A 98 -11.45 -1.21 -2.86
C ALA A 98 -12.08 0.14 -2.48
N LYS A 99 -12.41 0.34 -1.20
CA LYS A 99 -12.90 1.61 -0.68
C LYS A 99 -11.82 2.70 -0.73
N ALA A 100 -10.60 2.39 -0.30
CA ALA A 100 -9.49 3.33 -0.31
C ALA A 100 -9.15 3.79 -1.75
N ASP A 101 -9.20 2.91 -2.74
CA ASP A 101 -8.98 3.27 -4.14
C ASP A 101 -10.06 4.22 -4.68
N HIS A 102 -11.32 4.04 -4.27
CA HIS A 102 -12.41 4.95 -4.62
C HIS A 102 -12.24 6.32 -3.93
N ASP A 103 -11.96 6.32 -2.63
CA ASP A 103 -11.73 7.54 -1.84
C ASP A 103 -10.50 8.31 -2.34
N TYR A 104 -9.49 7.63 -2.88
CA TYR A 104 -8.29 8.26 -3.45
C TYR A 104 -8.60 9.08 -4.71
N GLN A 105 -9.43 8.57 -5.62
CA GLN A 105 -9.82 9.29 -6.83
C GLN A 105 -10.66 10.54 -6.50
N GLU A 106 -11.55 10.42 -5.52
CA GLU A 106 -12.35 11.55 -5.05
C GLU A 106 -11.44 12.64 -4.45
N GLN A 107 -10.51 12.28 -3.57
CA GLN A 107 -9.55 13.22 -2.99
C GLN A 107 -8.66 13.89 -4.03
N GLU A 108 -8.16 13.17 -5.03
CA GLU A 108 -7.33 13.76 -6.08
C GLU A 108 -8.12 14.78 -6.92
N SER A 109 -9.39 14.47 -7.22
CA SER A 109 -10.28 15.41 -7.93
C SER A 109 -10.55 16.67 -7.11
N LEU A 110 -10.82 16.51 -5.81
CA LEU A 110 -11.07 17.61 -4.88
C LEU A 110 -9.83 18.49 -4.72
N LEU A 111 -8.63 17.90 -4.64
CA LEU A 111 -7.39 18.66 -4.56
C LEU A 111 -7.13 19.49 -5.83
N LYS A 112 -7.38 18.90 -7.02
CA LYS A 112 -7.30 19.62 -8.30
C LYS A 112 -8.30 20.77 -8.35
N GLU A 113 -9.56 20.51 -8.00
CA GLU A 113 -10.61 21.52 -7.99
C GLU A 113 -10.30 22.66 -7.01
N ASN A 114 -9.84 22.36 -5.79
CA ASN A 114 -9.46 23.38 -4.81
C ASN A 114 -8.26 24.22 -5.29
N THR A 115 -7.29 23.58 -5.96
CA THR A 115 -6.14 24.28 -6.54
C THR A 115 -6.58 25.22 -7.66
N GLU A 116 -7.47 24.76 -8.55
CA GLU A 116 -8.03 25.60 -9.62
C GLU A 116 -8.85 26.76 -9.07
N LEU A 117 -9.73 26.51 -8.08
CA LEU A 117 -10.48 27.57 -7.39
C LEU A 117 -9.53 28.60 -6.76
N THR A 118 -8.46 28.16 -6.10
CA THR A 118 -7.47 29.05 -5.51
C THR A 118 -6.77 29.90 -6.57
N ARG A 119 -6.40 29.31 -7.73
CA ARG A 119 -5.81 30.06 -8.85
C ARG A 119 -6.78 31.09 -9.43
N LEU A 120 -8.04 30.71 -9.61
CA LEU A 120 -9.07 31.60 -10.12
C LEU A 120 -9.33 32.76 -9.16
N ILE A 121 -9.42 32.50 -7.85
CA ILE A 121 -9.55 33.54 -6.82
C ILE A 121 -8.35 34.48 -6.86
N HIS A 122 -7.13 33.93 -6.98
CA HIS A 122 -5.92 34.75 -7.05
C HIS A 122 -5.92 35.66 -8.29
N ALA A 123 -6.24 35.12 -9.47
CA ALA A 123 -6.33 35.89 -10.71
C ALA A 123 -7.39 36.99 -10.64
N LEU A 124 -8.59 36.67 -10.13
CA LEU A 124 -9.64 37.66 -9.93
C LEU A 124 -9.23 38.74 -8.92
N SER A 125 -8.50 38.37 -7.87
CA SER A 125 -8.01 39.31 -6.86
C SER A 125 -6.97 40.26 -7.44
N GLU A 126 -6.03 39.77 -8.26
CA GLU A 126 -5.07 40.61 -8.98
C GLU A 126 -5.76 41.58 -9.95
N GLU A 127 -6.75 41.11 -10.71
CA GLU A 127 -7.47 41.95 -11.65
C GLU A 127 -8.26 43.06 -10.94
N ILE A 128 -8.96 42.73 -9.85
CA ILE A 128 -9.65 43.71 -9.02
C ILE A 128 -8.64 44.72 -8.43
N HIS A 129 -7.53 44.24 -7.89
CA HIS A 129 -6.50 45.11 -7.32
C HIS A 129 -5.94 46.10 -8.36
N ALA A 130 -5.65 45.62 -9.58
CA ALA A 130 -5.18 46.46 -10.68
C ALA A 130 -6.21 47.53 -11.08
N ARG A 131 -7.49 47.16 -11.19
CA ARG A 131 -8.58 48.10 -11.52
C ARG A 131 -8.77 49.17 -10.44
N VAL A 132 -8.74 48.77 -9.17
CA VAL A 132 -8.87 49.71 -8.04
C VAL A 132 -7.69 50.70 -8.01
N LEU A 133 -6.46 50.23 -8.20
CA LEU A 133 -5.30 51.12 -8.28
C LEU A 133 -5.40 52.12 -9.44
N ALA A 134 -5.89 51.68 -10.60
CA ALA A 134 -6.10 52.54 -11.76
C ALA A 134 -7.17 53.62 -11.49
N GLU A 135 -8.28 53.26 -10.85
CA GLU A 135 -9.32 54.23 -10.45
C GLU A 135 -8.79 55.26 -9.43
N VAL A 136 -8.02 54.82 -8.44
CA VAL A 136 -7.42 55.71 -7.44
C VAL A 136 -6.44 56.70 -8.09
N GLN A 137 -5.58 56.23 -8.99
CA GLN A 137 -4.65 57.10 -9.73
C GLN A 137 -5.38 58.10 -10.63
N ALA A 138 -6.44 57.65 -11.32
CA ALA A 138 -7.26 58.54 -12.14
C ALA A 138 -7.95 59.63 -11.29
N GLY A 139 -8.47 59.27 -10.11
CA GLY A 139 -9.07 60.23 -9.16
C GLY A 139 -8.07 61.22 -8.58
N LEU A 140 -6.82 60.80 -8.33
CA LEU A 140 -5.73 61.67 -7.89
C LEU A 140 -5.30 62.65 -8.98
N ALA A 141 -5.20 62.20 -10.23
CA ALA A 141 -4.84 63.04 -11.38
C ALA A 141 -5.93 64.06 -11.74
N ALA A 142 -7.20 63.74 -11.47
CA ALA A 142 -8.34 64.61 -11.76
C ALA A 142 -8.53 65.74 -10.73
N LYS A 143 -7.74 65.80 -9.63
CA LYS A 143 -7.86 66.84 -8.61
C LYS A 143 -6.92 68.02 -8.95
N PRO A 144 -7.43 69.17 -9.42
CA PRO A 144 -6.57 70.33 -9.69
C PRO A 144 -6.03 70.87 -8.35
N GLY A 145 -4.74 71.19 -8.32
CA GLY A 145 -4.06 71.76 -7.15
C GLY A 145 -4.72 73.08 -6.71
N PRO A 146 -4.66 73.42 -5.40
CA PRO A 146 -5.28 74.63 -4.89
C PRO A 146 -4.72 75.85 -5.64
N ALA A 147 -5.61 76.61 -6.28
CA ALA A 147 -5.26 77.82 -7.00
C ALA A 147 -4.56 78.81 -6.06
N GLU A 148 -3.31 79.14 -6.37
CA GLU A 148 -2.53 80.19 -5.71
C GLU A 148 -3.21 81.55 -6.00
N PRO A 149 -3.68 82.29 -4.98
CA PRO A 149 -4.33 83.57 -5.21
C PRO A 149 -3.30 84.63 -5.61
N PRO A 150 -3.60 85.50 -6.61
CA PRO A 150 -2.67 86.51 -7.09
C PRO A 150 -2.45 87.62 -6.04
N HIS A 151 -1.21 88.12 -6.02
CA HIS A 151 -0.68 89.21 -5.19
C HIS A 151 -1.52 90.48 -5.18
#